data_AF-A0A845U6T7-F1
#
_entry.id   AF-A0A845U6T7-F1
#
_cell.length_a   1.000
_cell.length_b   1.000
_cell.length_c   1.000
_cell.angle_alpha   90.00
_cell.angle_beta   90.00
_cell.angle_gamma   90.00
#
_symmetry.space_group_name_H-M   'P 1'
#
loop_
_entity.id
_entity.type
_entity.pdbx_description
1 polymer ?
#
loop_
_entity_poly.entity_id
_entity_poly.type
_entity_poly.pdbx_seq_one_letter_code
_entity_poly.pdbx_strand_id
1 'polypeptide(L)' 'MRSVYHILEKLPDGKLLRVESVESLEEARMRFRCLSMYSRRQYLVYDPTRGREVSLSTPIDVYLPKALARP' A
#
# COMPACT_ATOMS: atom_id res chain seq x y z
N MET A 1 -15.64 13.98 11.54
CA MET A 1 -14.27 14.01 10.99
C MET A 1 -14.20 12.99 9.87
N ARG A 2 -13.76 13.38 8.66
CA ARG A 2 -13.55 12.43 7.57
C ARG A 2 -12.21 11.72 7.78
N SER A 3 -12.19 10.39 7.67
CA SER A 3 -10.95 9.61 7.69
C SER A 3 -10.27 9.77 6.34
N VAL A 4 -9.03 10.27 6.32
CA VAL A 4 -8.19 10.34 5.12
C VAL A 4 -7.04 9.38 5.32
N TYR A 5 -6.73 8.54 4.36
CA TYR A 5 -5.59 7.61 4.40
C TYR A 5 -4.56 8.04 3.36
N HIS A 6 -3.30 8.02 3.75
CA HIS A 6 -2.19 8.37 2.87
C HIS A 6 -1.42 7.12 2.46
N ILE A 7 -1.18 6.96 1.16
CA ILE A 7 -0.28 5.93 0.66
C ILE A 7 1.10 6.56 0.53
N LEU A 8 2.06 6.03 1.28
CA LEU A 8 3.43 6.51 1.32
C LEU A 8 4.36 5.49 0.65
N GLU A 9 5.29 5.95 -0.17
CA GLU A 9 6.41 5.16 -0.70
C GLU A 9 7.63 5.35 0.19
N LYS A 10 8.30 4.26 0.54
CA LYS A 10 9.56 4.28 1.26
C LYS A 10 10.72 4.32 0.27
N LEU A 11 11.43 5.44 0.29
CA LEU A 11 12.59 5.69 -0.56
C LEU A 11 13.85 4.98 0.00
N PRO A 12 14.88 4.74 -0.83
CA PRO A 12 16.11 4.08 -0.40
C PRO A 12 16.88 4.80 0.71
N ASP A 13 16.71 6.13 0.82
CA ASP A 13 17.31 6.96 1.86
C ASP A 13 16.52 6.94 3.18
N GLY A 14 15.48 6.11 3.27
CA GLY A 14 14.61 5.97 4.43
C GLY A 14 13.51 7.02 4.53
N LYS A 15 13.41 7.97 3.59
CA LYS A 15 12.32 8.96 3.58
C LYS A 15 11.00 8.34 3.11
N LEU A 16 9.90 8.94 3.57
CA LEU A 16 8.55 8.59 3.15
C LEU A 16 8.02 9.66 2.21
N LEU A 17 7.69 9.26 0.98
CA LEU A 17 7.08 10.12 -0.02
C LEU A 17 5.58 9.86 -0.08
N ARG A 18 4.75 10.88 0.09
CA ARG A 18 3.31 10.73 -0.11
C ARG A 18 2.98 10.59 -1.59
N VAL A 19 2.43 9.45 -1.97
CA VAL A 19 2.03 9.12 -3.34
C VAL A 19 0.58 9.53 -3.59
N GLU A 20 -0.33 9.11 -2.72
CA GLU A 20 -1.76 9.29 -2.91
C GLU A 20 -2.48 9.49 -1.57
N SER A 21 -3.67 10.10 -1.59
CA SER A 21 -4.54 10.25 -0.43
C SER A 21 -5.96 9.86 -0.82
N VAL A 22 -6.61 9.04 0.01
CA VAL A 22 -7.94 8.49 -0.25
C VAL A 22 -8.82 8.63 0.99
N GLU A 23 -10.14 8.73 0.82
CA GLU A 23 -11.08 8.93 1.93
C GLU A 23 -11.60 7.60 2.53
N SER A 24 -11.13 6.45 2.02
CA SER A 24 -11.54 5.12 2.47
C SER A 24 -10.37 4.17 2.68
N LEU A 25 -10.44 3.38 3.77
CA LEU A 25 -9.47 2.33 4.06
C LEU A 25 -9.48 1.24 2.98
N GLU A 26 -10.66 0.92 2.45
CA GLU A 26 -10.83 -0.10 1.42
C GLU A 26 -10.16 0.33 0.12
N GLU A 27 -10.33 1.59 -0.25
CA GLU A 27 -9.66 2.18 -1.41
C GLU A 27 -8.14 2.22 -1.20
N ALA A 28 -7.68 2.60 -0.01
CA ALA A 28 -6.25 2.60 0.33
C ALA A 28 -5.63 1.21 0.18
N ARG A 29 -6.35 0.17 0.62
CA ARG A 29 -5.95 -1.24 0.46
C ARG A 29 -5.89 -1.67 -0.99
N MET A 30 -6.89 -1.30 -1.79
CA MET A 30 -6.93 -1.63 -3.22
C MET A 30 -5.77 -0.98 -3.97
N ARG A 31 -5.53 0.32 -3.74
CA ARG A 31 -4.45 1.08 -4.36
C ARG A 31 -3.07 0.58 -3.94
N PHE A 32 -2.87 0.34 -2.64
CA PHE A 32 -1.67 -0.29 -2.11
C PHE A 32 -1.39 -1.65 -2.77
N ARG A 33 -2.44 -2.48 -2.97
CA ARG A 33 -2.33 -3.77 -3.65
C ARG A 33 -1.87 -3.61 -5.10
N CYS A 34 -2.49 -2.70 -5.84
CA CYS A 34 -2.09 -2.41 -7.22
C CYS A 34 -0.63 -1.95 -7.28
N LEU A 35 -0.26 -0.97 -6.45
CA LEU A 35 1.11 -0.45 -6.42
C LEU A 35 2.13 -1.54 -6.08
N SER A 36 1.84 -2.37 -5.08
CA SER A 36 2.74 -3.45 -4.66
C SER A 36 2.85 -4.60 -5.67
N MET A 37 1.84 -4.80 -6.53
CA MET A 37 1.90 -5.80 -7.61
C MET A 37 2.76 -5.36 -8.80
N TYR A 38 2.69 -4.07 -9.16
CA TYR A 38 3.35 -3.55 -10.37
C TYR A 38 4.72 -2.91 -10.09
N SER A 39 5.12 -2.80 -8.84
CA SER A 39 6.35 -2.11 -8.44
C SER A 39 7.09 -2.88 -7.35
N ARG A 40 8.42 -2.95 -7.46
CA ARG A 40 9.30 -3.49 -6.40
C ARG A 40 9.54 -2.50 -5.26
N ARG A 41 8.85 -1.35 -5.28
CA ARG A 41 8.98 -0.32 -4.24
C ARG A 41 8.21 -0.73 -2.99
N GLN A 42 8.69 -0.27 -1.85
CA GLN A 42 8.01 -0.50 -0.58
C GLN A 42 6.99 0.62 -0.36
N TYR A 43 5.73 0.26 -0.22
CA TYR A 43 4.65 1.19 0.12
C TYR A 43 4.18 0.93 1.54
N LEU A 44 3.46 1.89 2.12
CA LEU A 44 2.74 1.75 3.38
C LEU A 44 1.50 2.65 3.39
N VAL A 45 0.51 2.29 4.19
CA VAL A 45 -0.72 3.10 4.37
C VAL A 45 -0.67 3.75 5.74
N TYR A 46 -0.82 5.07 5.78
CA TYR A 46 -0.79 5.88 6.99
C TYR A 46 -2.17 6.48 7.28
N ASP A 47 -2.64 6.32 8.51
CA ASP A 47 -3.85 6.94 9.00
C ASP A 47 -3.49 8.13 9.92
N PRO A 48 -3.59 9.38 9.44
CA PRO A 48 -3.33 10.59 10.19
C PRO A 48 -4.34 10.81 11.32
N THR A 49 -5.56 10.27 11.22
CA THR A 49 -6.56 10.43 12.29
C THR A 49 -6.20 9.63 13.53
N ARG A 50 -5.52 8.50 13.33
CA ARG A 50 -5.03 7.62 14.40
C ARG A 50 -3.54 7.80 14.68
N GLY A 51 -2.87 8.70 13.93
CA GLY A 51 -1.44 8.98 14.04
C GLY A 51 -0.54 7.76 13.85
N ARG A 52 -1.01 6.74 13.09
CA ARG A 52 -0.33 5.45 13.02
C ARG A 52 -0.34 4.85 11.62
N GLU A 53 0.68 4.04 11.34
CA GLU A 53 0.70 3.17 10.17
C GLU A 53 -0.40 2.12 10.30
N VAL A 54 -1.15 1.93 9.22
CA VAL A 54 -2.07 0.82 9.07
C VAL A 54 -1.27 -0.33 8.49
N SER A 55 -0.82 -1.22 9.37
CA SER A 55 -0.15 -2.43 8.93
C SER A 55 -1.15 -3.27 8.13
N LEU A 56 -0.87 -3.44 6.84
CA LEU A 56 -1.61 -4.36 5.96
C LEU A 56 -0.99 -5.77 6.01
N SER A 57 -0.43 -6.14 7.17
CA SER A 57 0.45 -7.29 7.47
C SER A 57 -0.15 -8.68 7.26
N THR A 58 -1.22 -8.83 6.49
CA THR A 58 -1.40 -10.08 5.78
C THR A 58 -0.49 -10.03 4.55
N PRO A 59 0.63 -10.78 4.52
CA PRO A 59 1.05 -11.31 3.23
C PRO A 59 -0.19 -12.00 2.68
N ILE A 60 -0.79 -11.42 1.65
CA ILE A 60 -1.69 -12.19 0.83
C ILE A 60 -0.73 -13.23 0.25
N ASP A 61 -0.81 -14.47 0.72
CA ASP A 61 -0.31 -15.61 -0.04
C ASP A 61 -0.93 -15.46 -1.41
N VAL A 62 -0.18 -14.85 -2.32
CA VAL A 62 -0.58 -14.74 -3.69
C VAL A 62 -0.42 -16.16 -4.20
N TYR A 63 -1.51 -16.93 -4.13
CA TYR A 63 -1.75 -17.98 -5.10
C TYR A 63 -1.82 -17.26 -6.45
N LEU A 64 -0.66 -16.93 -7.01
CA LEU A 64 -0.49 -16.68 -8.43
C LEU A 64 -0.74 -18.06 -9.03
N PRO A 65 -1.88 -18.33 -9.70
CA PRO A 65 -1.90 -19.47 -10.58
C PRO A 65 -0.69 -19.30 -11.50
N LYS A 66 0.14 -20.34 -11.60
CA LYS A 66 1.35 -20.44 -12.45
C LYS A 66 1.14 -20.02 -13.92
N ALA A 67 -0.08 -19.62 -14.31
CA ALA A 67 -0.46 -19.19 -15.65
C ALA A 67 0.14 -17.84 -16.11
N LEU A 68 0.64 -16.99 -15.21
CA LEU A 68 1.32 -15.73 -15.59
C LEU A 68 2.84 -15.78 -15.47
N ALA A 69 3.41 -16.86 -14.93
CA ALA A 69 4.81 -17.18 -15.10
C ALA A 69 4.96 -17.95 -16.42
N ARG A 70 4.98 -17.23 -17.53
CA ARG A 70 5.28 -17.82 -18.85
C ARG A 70 6.72 -17.49 -19.27
N PRO A 71 7.28 -18.35 -20.12
CA PRO A 71 8.58 -19.03 -19.95
C PRO A 71 9.82 -18.19 -20.24
#